data_AF-A0A382D6G2-F1
#
_entry.id   AF-A0A382D6G2-F1
#
_cell.length_a   1.000
_cell.length_b   1.000
_cell.length_c   1.000
_cell.angle_alpha   90.00
_cell.angle_beta   90.00
_cell.angle_gamma   90.00
#
_symmetry.space_group_name_H-M   'P 1'
#
loop_
_entity.id
_entity.type
_entity.pdbx_description
1 polymer ?
#
loop_
_entity_poly.entity_id
_entity_poly.type
_entity_poly.pdbx_seq_one_letter_code
_entity_poly.pdbx_strand_id
1 'polypeptide(L)' 'MDPDVDNFLDTTNLFDQWEAVLPDAEYPIFVMAVLNNIRRNVVIDVILNSLLDNSVTPKRPISNKDVESIENTDHPFC' A
#
# COMPACT_ATOMS: atom_id res chain seq x y z
N MET A 1 19.64 13.63 -14.50
CA MET A 1 18.32 13.05 -14.77
C MET A 1 18.12 12.05 -13.67
N ASP A 2 17.50 12.48 -12.59
CA ASP A 2 17.01 11.53 -11.60
C ASP A 2 16.07 10.55 -12.33
N PRO A 3 16.14 9.24 -12.06
CA PRO A 3 15.18 8.31 -12.60
C PRO A 3 13.80 8.73 -12.10
N ASP A 4 12.97 9.18 -13.04
CA ASP A 4 11.60 9.59 -12.77
C ASP A 4 10.80 8.35 -12.36
N VAL A 5 10.58 8.22 -11.05
CA VAL A 5 9.87 7.09 -10.44
C VAL A 5 8.43 7.07 -10.92
N ASP A 6 7.81 8.23 -11.13
CA ASP A 6 6.42 8.33 -11.57
C ASP A 6 6.29 7.77 -12.99
N ASN A 7 7.16 8.22 -13.91
CA ASN A 7 7.20 7.67 -15.27
C ASN A 7 7.53 6.17 -15.31
N PHE A 8 8.33 5.65 -14.37
CA PHE A 8 8.56 4.21 -14.26
C PHE A 8 7.29 3.46 -13.86
N LEU A 9 6.57 3.96 -12.84
CA LEU A 9 5.33 3.35 -12.37
C LEU A 9 4.22 3.39 -13.43
N ASP A 10 4.14 4.47 -14.20
CA ASP A 10 3.13 4.63 -15.26
C ASP A 10 3.37 3.69 -16.47
N THR A 11 4.61 3.27 -16.70
CA THR A 11 5.01 2.51 -17.91
C THR A 11 5.31 1.04 -17.65
N THR A 12 5.62 0.67 -16.41
CA THR A 12 5.99 -0.68 -16.04
C THR A 12 4.76 -1.57 -15.84
N ASN A 13 4.86 -2.83 -16.23
CA ASN A 13 3.85 -3.87 -15.93
C ASN A 13 4.31 -4.84 -14.83
N LEU A 14 5.39 -4.48 -14.13
CA LEU A 14 6.02 -5.33 -13.12
C LEU A 14 5.07 -5.62 -11.94
N PHE A 15 4.18 -4.69 -11.62
CA PHE A 15 3.33 -4.73 -10.43
C PHE A 15 1.90 -5.22 -10.69
N ASP A 16 1.44 -5.23 -11.94
CA ASP A 16 0.05 -5.53 -12.34
C ASP A 16 -0.46 -6.88 -11.80
N GLN A 17 0.40 -7.91 -11.84
CA GLN A 17 0.03 -9.24 -11.34
C GLN A 17 -0.14 -9.26 -9.82
N TRP A 18 0.55 -8.38 -9.10
CA TRP A 18 0.48 -8.28 -7.65
C TRP A 18 -0.74 -7.47 -7.20
N GLU A 19 -1.22 -6.52 -8.00
CA GLU A 19 -2.47 -5.78 -7.76
C GLU A 19 -3.68 -6.72 -7.65
N ALA A 20 -3.70 -7.79 -8.45
CA ALA A 20 -4.77 -8.79 -8.41
C ALA A 20 -4.73 -9.73 -7.19
N VAL A 21 -3.60 -9.79 -6.47
CA VAL A 21 -3.36 -10.77 -5.40
C VAL A 21 -3.28 -10.11 -4.02
N LEU A 22 -2.67 -8.92 -3.96
CA LEU A 22 -2.50 -8.17 -2.73
C LEU A 22 -3.75 -7.35 -2.40
N PRO A 23 -4.12 -7.19 -1.13
CA PRO A 23 -5.18 -6.26 -0.77
C PRO A 23 -4.73 -4.80 -1.01
N ASP A 24 -5.71 -3.92 -1.26
CA ASP A 24 -5.49 -2.51 -1.59
C ASP A 24 -4.59 -1.76 -0.59
N ALA A 25 -4.64 -2.13 0.69
CA ALA A 25 -3.84 -1.51 1.74
C ALA A 25 -2.36 -1.91 1.70
N GLU A 26 -2.05 -3.13 1.27
CA GLU A 26 -0.69 -3.67 1.25
C GLU A 26 0.01 -3.54 -0.11
N TYR A 27 -0.75 -3.36 -1.20
CA TYR A 27 -0.17 -3.13 -2.52
C TYR A 27 0.80 -1.93 -2.57
N PRO A 28 0.47 -0.73 -2.05
CA PRO A 28 1.41 0.40 -2.00
C PRO A 28 2.64 0.10 -1.12
N ILE A 29 2.48 -0.67 -0.04
CA ILE A 29 3.58 -1.07 0.85
C ILE A 29 4.56 -1.96 0.08
N PHE A 30 4.06 -2.91 -0.71
CA PHE A 30 4.87 -3.76 -1.57
C PHE A 30 5.64 -2.96 -2.62
N VAL A 31 4.97 -2.07 -3.36
CA VAL A 31 5.61 -1.22 -4.37
C VAL A 31 6.73 -0.37 -3.75
N MET A 32 6.46 0.29 -2.62
CA MET A 32 7.47 1.07 -1.89
C MET A 32 8.64 0.20 -1.42
N ALA A 33 8.38 -1.02 -0.94
CA ALA A 33 9.42 -1.92 -0.50
C ALA A 33 10.34 -2.36 -1.64
N VAL A 34 9.78 -2.68 -2.81
CA VAL A 34 10.56 -3.06 -4.01
C VAL A 34 11.40 -1.88 -4.51
N LEU A 35 10.80 -0.71 -4.68
CA LEU A 35 11.50 0.49 -5.16
C LEU A 35 12.67 0.89 -4.25
N ASN A 36 12.49 0.75 -2.94
CA ASN A 36 13.51 1.09 -1.94
C ASN A 36 14.41 -0.09 -1.56
N ASN A 37 14.30 -1.24 -2.24
CA ASN A 37 15.03 -2.47 -1.93
C ASN A 37 14.96 -2.86 -0.42
N ILE A 38 13.77 -2.73 0.18
CA ILE A 38 13.50 -3.08 1.58
C ILE A 38 13.16 -4.57 1.66
N ARG A 39 13.96 -5.31 2.43
CA ARG A 39 13.83 -6.77 2.63
C ARG A 39 13.69 -7.14 4.10
N ARG A 40 13.04 -6.29 4.89
CA ARG A 40 12.89 -6.52 6.33
C ARG A 40 11.78 -7.55 6.57
N ASN A 41 12.05 -8.54 7.43
CA ASN A 41 11.08 -9.59 7.79
C ASN A 41 9.75 -8.99 8.23
N VAL A 42 9.77 -7.94 9.06
CA VAL A 42 8.56 -7.26 9.51
C VAL A 42 7.66 -6.75 8.38
N VAL A 43 8.23 -6.35 7.24
CA VAL A 43 7.45 -5.88 6.07
C VAL A 43 6.86 -7.08 5.33
N ILE A 44 7.66 -8.13 5.15
CA ILE A 44 7.21 -9.38 4.51
C ILE A 44 6.09 -10.03 5.33
N ASP A 45 6.26 -10.11 6.64
CA ASP A 45 5.29 -10.70 7.57
C ASP A 45 3.95 -9.93 7.53
N VAL A 46 3.98 -8.59 7.45
CA VAL A 46 2.76 -7.78 7.31
C VAL A 46 2.02 -8.13 6.02
N ILE A 47 2.73 -8.20 4.88
CA ILE A 47 2.12 -8.52 3.58
C ILE A 47 1.58 -9.96 3.57
N LEU A 48 2.31 -10.93 4.14
CA LEU A 48 1.85 -12.32 4.19
C LEU A 48 0.66 -12.51 5.12
N ASN A 49 0.66 -11.83 6.27
CA ASN A 49 -0.44 -11.92 7.22
C ASN A 49 -1.73 -11.32 6.65
N SER A 50 -1.66 -10.26 5.85
CA SER A 50 -2.87 -9.68 5.22
C SER A 50 -3.53 -10.60 4.19
N LEU A 51 -2.77 -11.54 3.61
CA LEU A 51 -3.29 -12.55 2.69
C LEU A 51 -3.91 -13.75 3.40
N LEU A 52 -3.37 -14.11 4.57
CA LEU A 52 -3.81 -15.26 5.36
C LEU A 52 -5.04 -14.90 6.22
N ASP A 53 -5.05 -13.70 6.78
CA ASP A 53 -6.15 -13.18 7.57
C ASP A 53 -7.13 -12.45 6.65
N ASN A 54 -8.06 -13.20 6.02
CA ASN A 54 -9.23 -12.63 5.31
C ASN A 54 -10.19 -11.82 6.22
N SER A 55 -9.76 -11.52 7.46
CA SER A 55 -10.43 -10.63 8.39
C SER A 55 -9.36 -9.92 9.22
N VAL A 56 -9.48 -8.60 9.34
CA VAL A 56 -8.82 -7.72 10.31
C VAL A 56 -7.63 -6.95 9.76
N THR A 57 -8.01 -5.75 9.32
CA THR A 57 -7.23 -4.51 9.38
C THR A 57 -6.11 -4.53 10.43
N PRO A 58 -4.89 -4.06 10.12
CA PRO A 58 -3.95 -3.74 11.17
C PRO A 58 -4.62 -2.67 12.04
N LYS A 59 -5.07 -3.06 13.23
CA LYS A 59 -5.50 -2.14 14.29
C LYS A 59 -4.26 -1.33 14.67
N ARG A 60 -4.00 -0.25 13.92
CA ARG A 60 -3.34 0.93 14.49
C ARG A 60 -4.10 1.25 15.78
N PRO A 61 -3.45 1.50 16.92
CA PRO A 61 -4.16 2.03 18.07
C PRO A 61 -4.78 3.35 17.64
N ILE A 62 -6.08 3.33 17.37
CA ILE A 62 -6.89 4.52 17.12
C ILE A 62 -6.86 5.32 18.41
N SER A 63 -6.16 6.45 18.39
CA SER A 63 -6.37 7.51 19.36
C SER A 63 -7.77 8.06 19.12
N ASN A 64 -8.62 8.04 20.14
CA ASN A 64 -10.03 8.45 20.10
C ASN A 64 -10.22 9.95 19.77
N LYS A 65 -10.02 10.39 18.53
CA LYS A 65 -10.37 11.76 18.14
C LYS A 65 -11.17 11.97 16.86
N ASP A 66 -11.17 11.04 15.90
CA ASP A 66 -11.72 11.38 14.59
C ASP A 66 -12.95 10.52 14.25
N VAL A 67 -14.05 10.77 14.97
CA VAL A 67 -15.41 10.51 14.46
C VAL A 67 -15.99 11.87 14.10
N GLU A 68 -15.62 12.38 12.92
CA GLU A 68 -16.37 13.44 12.26
C GLU A 68 -16.38 13.18 10.76
N SER A 69 -17.59 12.93 10.27
CA SER A 69 -18.06 12.70 8.91
C SER A 69 -17.40 13.56 7.84
N ILE A 70 -16.87 12.93 6.78
CA ILE A 70 -16.69 13.57 5.47
C ILE A 70 -16.99 12.57 4.34
N GLU A 71 -18.18 12.67 3.77
CA GLU A 71 -18.44 12.41 2.36
C GLU A 71 -17.82 13.60 1.60
N ASN A 72 -16.61 13.46 1.09
CA ASN A 72 -16.06 14.30 0.03
C ASN A 72 -15.10 13.45 -0.77
N THR A 73 -15.46 13.22 -2.03
CA THR A 73 -14.56 12.77 -3.09
C THR A 73 -13.61 13.91 -3.43
N ASP A 74 -12.63 14.16 -2.57
CA ASP A 74 -11.47 14.98 -2.93
C ASP A 74 -10.23 14.11 -2.75
N HIS A 75 -9.89 13.44 -3.85
CA HIS A 75 -8.56 12.89 -4.00
C HIS A 75 -7.61 14.10 -4.09
N PRO A 76 -6.53 14.18 -3.31
CA PRO A 76 -5.67 15.37 -3.23
C PRO A 76 -4.87 15.67 -4.51
N PHE A 77 -5.17 14.97 -5.61
CA PHE A 77 -4.57 15.11 -6.93
C PHE A 77 -5.61 15.11 -8.07
N CYS A 78 -6.90 15.28 -7.78
CA CYS A 78 -7.94 15.53 -8.80
C CYS A 78 -8.34 17.01 -8.83
#